data_AF-A0A024P7J8-F1
#
_entry.id   AF-A0A024P7J8-F1
#
_cell.length_a   1.000
_cell.length_b   1.000
_cell.length_c   1.000
_cell.angle_alpha   90.00
_cell.angle_beta   90.00
_cell.angle_gamma   90.00
#
_symmetry.space_group_name_H-M   'P 1'
#
loop_
_entity.id
_entity.type
_entity.pdbx_description
1 polymer ?
#
loop_
_entity_poly.entity_id
_entity_poly.type
_entity_poly.pdbx_seq_one_letter_code
_entity_poly.pdbx_strand_id
1 'polypeptide(L)'
;MAVIKERLTKLQLAGVFLSFCGALGVVINGNIWQLVKMNWNIGDIIMVGAIICWAVYSMIVKEVVHLFPPLGVLLVMTGISLIVLIPFVTLEWISLGVPPLWNFSNIIGFLYLGIFPSLIALLFYNHAVAHLGASKASIFLNLLPVFTMAGAYIWLGDEISMVQIIGAGTVILGVVFTTRPQKVKEKIGV
;
A
#
# COMPACT_ATOMS: atom_id res chain seq x y z
N MET A 1 19.46 3.11 13.76
CA MET A 1 18.55 1.96 13.58
C MET A 1 17.65 1.86 14.83
N ALA A 2 16.83 2.89 15.05
CA ALA A 2 15.92 2.93 16.19
C ALA A 2 14.62 2.26 15.77
N VAL A 3 14.32 1.09 16.36
CA VAL A 3 12.97 0.53 16.34
C VAL A 3 12.05 1.58 16.94
N ILE A 4 11.27 2.23 16.09
CA ILE A 4 10.32 3.27 16.48
C ILE A 4 9.36 2.61 17.48
N LYS A 5 9.45 3.04 18.74
CA LYS A 5 8.59 2.61 19.86
C LYS A 5 7.16 3.13 19.70
N GLU A 6 6.52 2.89 18.56
CA GLU A 6 5.07 2.99 18.45
C GLU A 6 4.48 1.81 19.22
N ARG A 7 4.17 2.04 20.50
CA ARG A 7 3.48 1.07 21.33
C ARG A 7 2.04 0.97 20.86
N LEU A 8 1.78 0.04 19.95
CA LEU A 8 0.42 -0.33 19.57
C LEU A 8 -0.29 -0.91 20.80
N THR A 9 -1.50 -0.42 21.07
CA THR A 9 -2.33 -1.02 22.12
C THR A 9 -2.86 -2.37 21.65
N LYS A 10 -3.23 -3.25 22.60
CA LYS A 10 -3.85 -4.55 22.28
C LYS A 10 -5.10 -4.40 21.40
N LEU A 11 -5.83 -3.29 21.54
CA LEU A 11 -7.00 -2.97 20.73
C LEU A 11 -6.61 -2.57 19.30
N GLN A 12 -5.55 -1.79 19.14
CA GLN A 12 -5.02 -1.46 17.81
C GLN A 12 -4.53 -2.70 17.09
N LEU A 13 -3.83 -3.61 17.77
CA LEU A 13 -3.39 -4.87 17.17
C LEU A 13 -4.57 -5.73 16.70
N ALA A 14 -5.65 -5.79 17.48
CA ALA A 14 -6.87 -6.49 17.09
C ALA A 14 -7.54 -5.85 15.85
N GLY A 15 -7.57 -4.51 15.76
CA GLY A 15 -8.09 -3.81 14.58
C GLY A 15 -7.22 -3.98 13.34
N VAL A 16 -5.88 -4.00 13.49
CA VAL A 16 -4.95 -4.35 12.41
C VAL A 16 -5.24 -5.75 11.89
N PHE A 17 -5.33 -6.74 12.79
CA PHE A 17 -5.63 -8.12 12.41
C PHE A 17 -6.99 -8.24 11.72
N LEU A 18 -8.01 -7.54 12.22
CA LEU A 18 -9.34 -7.52 11.61
C LEU A 18 -9.31 -6.93 10.20
N SER A 19 -8.63 -5.79 10.01
CA SER A 19 -8.52 -5.16 8.70
C SER A 19 -7.71 -6.00 7.70
N PHE A 20 -6.67 -6.69 8.17
CA PHE A 20 -5.89 -7.61 7.35
C PHE A 20 -6.73 -8.82 6.91
N CYS A 21 -7.47 -9.45 7.82
CA CYS A 21 -8.37 -10.56 7.49
C CYS A 21 -9.47 -10.14 6.50
N GLY A 22 -10.04 -8.94 6.67
CA GLY A 22 -11.01 -8.37 5.74
C GLY A 22 -10.42 -8.18 4.33
N ALA A 23 -9.21 -7.63 4.25
CA ALA A 23 -8.49 -7.40 2.99
C ALA A 23 -8.21 -8.73 2.27
N LEU A 24 -7.75 -9.74 3.01
CA LEU A 24 -7.59 -11.10 2.48
C LEU A 24 -8.91 -11.66 1.93
N GLY A 25 -10.02 -11.47 2.65
CA GLY A 25 -11.34 -11.90 2.19
C GLY A 25 -11.76 -11.29 0.86
N VAL A 26 -11.45 -9.99 0.65
CA VAL A 26 -11.71 -9.29 -0.63
C VAL A 26 -10.84 -9.85 -1.74
N VAL A 27 -9.54 -10.03 -1.50
CA VAL A 27 -8.57 -10.49 -2.49
C VAL A 27 -8.82 -11.93 -2.93
N ILE A 28 -9.16 -12.82 -2.00
CA ILE A 28 -9.36 -14.25 -2.25
C ILE A 28 -10.79 -14.52 -2.79
N ASN A 29 -11.67 -13.51 -2.76
CA ASN A 29 -13.07 -13.63 -3.18
C ASN A 29 -13.77 -14.85 -2.53
N GLY A 30 -13.42 -15.17 -1.28
CA GLY A 30 -13.94 -16.32 -0.53
C GLY A 30 -13.44 -17.70 -0.96
N ASN A 31 -12.61 -17.79 -2.01
CA ASN A 31 -12.08 -19.07 -2.48
C ASN A 31 -10.79 -19.46 -1.75
N ILE A 32 -10.92 -20.00 -0.53
CA ILE A 32 -9.78 -20.46 0.28
C ILE A 32 -8.86 -21.44 -0.47
N TRP A 33 -9.39 -22.15 -1.48
CA TRP A 33 -8.64 -23.11 -2.27
C TRP A 33 -7.64 -22.47 -3.24
N GLN A 34 -7.78 -21.18 -3.57
CA GLN A 34 -6.75 -20.46 -4.31
C GLN A 34 -5.46 -20.30 -3.50
N LEU A 35 -5.54 -20.15 -2.18
CA LEU A 35 -4.35 -20.09 -1.32
C LEU A 35 -3.62 -21.44 -1.27
N VAL A 36 -4.35 -22.55 -1.31
CA VAL A 36 -3.78 -23.91 -1.24
C VAL A 36 -3.19 -24.36 -2.57
N LYS A 37 -3.73 -23.88 -3.70
CA LYS A 37 -3.20 -24.14 -5.05
C LYS A 37 -2.12 -23.15 -5.48
N MET A 38 -1.72 -22.24 -4.59
CA MET A 38 -0.71 -21.23 -4.88
C MET A 38 0.65 -21.91 -5.02
N ASN A 39 1.08 -22.11 -6.27
CA ASN A 39 2.43 -22.58 -6.56
C ASN A 39 3.40 -21.45 -6.24
N TRP A 40 4.33 -21.70 -5.32
CA TRP A 40 5.38 -20.75 -4.98
C TRP A 40 6.23 -20.48 -6.21
N ASN A 41 6.21 -19.23 -6.66
CA ASN A 41 7.00 -18.76 -7.79
C ASN A 41 8.04 -17.75 -7.31
N ILE A 42 9.03 -17.48 -8.15
CA ILE A 42 10.07 -16.49 -7.84
C ILE A 42 9.48 -15.10 -7.57
N GLY A 43 8.31 -14.80 -8.15
CA GLY A 43 7.53 -13.59 -7.88
C GLY A 43 7.13 -13.43 -6.41
N ASP A 44 6.82 -14.51 -5.70
CA ASP A 44 6.43 -14.45 -4.28
C ASP A 44 7.62 -14.02 -3.41
N ILE A 45 8.81 -14.50 -3.73
CA ILE A 45 10.06 -14.11 -3.05
C ILE A 45 10.35 -12.63 -3.31
N ILE A 46 10.19 -12.18 -4.56
CA ILE A 46 10.35 -10.77 -4.93
C ILE A 46 9.35 -9.89 -4.17
N MET A 47 8.10 -10.33 -4.02
CA MET A 47 7.06 -9.62 -3.26
C MET A 47 7.40 -9.50 -1.77
N VAL A 48 7.93 -10.55 -1.14
CA VAL A 48 8.40 -10.47 0.26
C VAL A 48 9.52 -9.44 0.38
N GLY A 49 10.48 -9.46 -0.54
CA GLY A 49 11.54 -8.44 -0.61
C GLY A 49 10.98 -7.03 -0.77
N ALA A 50 10.00 -6.84 -1.66
CA ALA A 50 9.35 -5.55 -1.90
C ALA A 50 8.64 -5.03 -0.65
N ILE A 51 7.95 -5.88 0.11
CA ILE A 51 7.24 -5.50 1.35
C ILE A 51 8.25 -5.09 2.44
N ILE A 52 9.39 -5.79 2.54
CA ILE A 52 10.47 -5.41 3.49
C ILE A 52 11.05 -4.06 3.10
N CYS A 53 11.36 -3.85 1.80
CA CYS A 53 11.82 -2.57 1.29
C CYS A 53 10.82 -1.44 1.59
N TRP A 54 9.53 -1.69 1.37
CA TRP A 54 8.46 -0.73 1.68
C TRP A 54 8.40 -0.39 3.18
N ALA A 55 8.52 -1.39 4.05
CA ALA A 55 8.52 -1.18 5.49
C ALA A 55 9.72 -0.31 5.92
N VAL A 56 10.93 -0.65 5.47
CA VAL A 56 12.15 0.13 5.76
C VAL A 56 12.03 1.56 5.21
N TYR A 57 11.56 1.70 3.97
CA TYR A 57 11.27 2.99 3.35
C TYR A 57 10.34 3.84 4.20
N SER A 58 9.20 3.30 4.63
CA SER A 58 8.21 4.05 5.43
C SER A 58 8.78 4.52 6.78
N MET A 59 9.67 3.73 7.38
CA MET A 59 10.36 4.10 8.62
C MET A 59 11.37 5.23 8.38
N ILE A 60 12.17 5.14 7.31
CA ILE A 60 13.15 6.19 6.94
C ILE A 60 12.42 7.49 6.60
N VAL A 61 11.37 7.44 5.78
CA VAL A 61 10.57 8.61 5.39
C VAL A 61 10.07 9.33 6.63
N LYS A 62 9.55 8.61 7.63
CA LYS A 62 9.10 9.23 8.87
C LYS A 62 10.18 10.08 9.55
N GLU A 63 11.44 9.65 9.52
CA GLU A 63 12.55 10.39 10.15
C GLU A 63 13.05 11.55 9.29
N VAL A 64 13.06 11.41 7.96
CA VAL A 64 13.71 12.38 7.06
C VAL A 64 12.75 13.38 6.40
N VAL A 65 11.46 13.06 6.30
CA VAL A 65 10.49 13.89 5.53
C VAL A 65 10.29 15.28 6.12
N HIS A 66 10.56 15.48 7.42
CA HIS A 66 10.48 16.79 8.07
C HIS A 66 11.69 17.70 7.76
N LEU A 67 12.79 17.13 7.25
CA LEU A 67 14.04 17.86 6.96
C LEU A 67 14.03 18.50 5.56
N PHE A 68 13.12 18.09 4.69
CA PHE A 68 13.12 18.47 3.28
C PHE A 68 11.72 18.90 2.81
N PRO A 69 11.63 19.78 1.79
CA PRO A 69 10.35 20.07 1.14
C PRO A 69 9.72 18.78 0.57
N PRO A 70 8.41 18.54 0.73
CA PRO A 70 7.75 17.31 0.27
C PRO A 70 7.97 16.99 -1.21
N LEU A 71 7.95 18.01 -2.07
CA LEU A 71 8.22 17.87 -3.51
C LEU A 71 9.70 17.55 -3.79
N GLY A 72 10.63 18.07 -2.99
CA GLY A 72 12.05 17.79 -3.14
C GLY A 72 12.40 16.33 -2.84
N VAL A 73 11.79 15.77 -1.79
CA VAL A 73 11.94 14.33 -1.46
C VAL A 73 11.45 13.47 -2.62
N LEU A 74 10.25 13.75 -3.14
CA LEU A 74 9.71 12.97 -4.26
C LEU A 74 10.53 13.10 -5.53
N LEU A 75 11.07 14.29 -5.84
CA LEU A 75 11.93 14.50 -6.99
C LEU A 75 13.17 13.59 -6.91
N VAL A 76 13.85 13.60 -5.75
CA VAL A 76 15.04 12.77 -5.53
C VAL A 76 14.69 11.28 -5.60
N MET A 77 13.61 10.86 -4.94
CA MET A 77 13.18 9.46 -4.95
C MET A 77 12.78 8.96 -6.33
N THR A 78 12.06 9.77 -7.10
CA THR A 78 11.67 9.44 -8.47
C THR A 78 12.88 9.45 -9.40
N GLY A 79 13.81 10.40 -9.22
CA GLY A 79 15.06 10.47 -9.98
C GLY A 79 15.95 9.25 -9.75
N ILE A 80 16.13 8.84 -8.49
CA ILE A 80 16.88 7.61 -8.16
C ILE A 80 16.16 6.38 -8.73
N SER A 81 14.84 6.29 -8.57
CA SER A 81 14.04 5.21 -9.14
C SER A 81 14.23 5.09 -10.66
N LEU A 82 14.24 6.22 -11.36
CA LEU A 82 14.47 6.26 -12.82
C LEU A 82 15.85 5.71 -13.18
N ILE A 83 16.91 6.17 -12.51
CA ILE A 83 18.29 5.70 -12.76
C ILE A 83 18.41 4.19 -12.51
N VAL A 84 17.78 3.70 -11.44
CA VAL A 84 17.80 2.28 -11.08
C VAL A 84 16.99 1.43 -12.05
N LEU A 85 15.86 1.92 -12.56
CA LEU A 85 14.98 1.16 -13.47
C LEU A 85 15.49 1.10 -14.92
N ILE A 86 16.23 2.10 -15.40
CA ILE A 86 16.78 2.14 -16.77
C ILE A 86 17.50 0.83 -17.18
N PRO A 87 18.44 0.26 -16.41
CA PRO A 87 19.11 -0.99 -16.80
C PRO A 87 18.13 -2.17 -16.89
N PHE A 88 17.11 -2.25 -16.03
CA PHE A 88 16.12 -3.33 -16.11
C PHE A 88 15.24 -3.21 -17.34
N VAL A 89 14.76 -2.00 -17.64
CA VAL A 89 13.93 -1.74 -18.83
C VAL A 89 14.71 -2.02 -20.12
N THR A 90 15.99 -1.62 -20.17
CA THR A 90 16.82 -1.87 -21.35
C THR A 90 17.09 -3.36 -21.57
N LEU A 91 17.36 -4.13 -20.50
CA LEU A 91 17.49 -5.58 -20.58
C LEU A 91 16.19 -6.24 -21.08
N GLU A 92 15.04 -5.81 -20.55
CA GLU A 92 13.73 -6.30 -20.95
C GLU A 92 13.47 -6.03 -22.44
N TRP A 93 13.69 -4.79 -22.90
CA TRP A 93 13.50 -4.41 -24.31
C TRP A 93 14.43 -5.15 -25.28
N ILE A 94 15.65 -5.48 -24.86
CA ILE A 94 16.56 -6.30 -25.66
C ILE A 94 16.03 -7.73 -25.77
N SER A 95 15.47 -8.28 -24.68
CA SER A 95 15.01 -9.68 -24.62
C SER A 95 13.62 -9.92 -25.24
N LEU A 96 12.68 -9.00 -25.06
CA LEU A 96 11.27 -9.15 -25.43
C LEU A 96 10.85 -8.21 -26.57
N GLY A 97 11.71 -7.26 -26.96
CA GLY A 97 11.41 -6.20 -27.91
C GLY A 97 10.76 -4.97 -27.26
N VAL A 98 10.79 -3.85 -27.99
CA VAL A 98 10.20 -2.59 -27.51
C VAL A 98 8.67 -2.63 -27.74
N PRO A 99 7.85 -2.47 -26.69
CA PRO A 99 6.40 -2.41 -26.85
C PRO A 99 5.97 -1.14 -27.61
N PRO A 100 4.75 -1.08 -28.17
CA PRO A 100 4.26 0.10 -28.88
C PRO A 100 3.98 1.27 -27.91
N LEU A 101 5.00 2.07 -27.58
CA LEU A 101 4.93 3.12 -26.57
C LEU A 101 4.14 4.36 -27.04
N TRP A 102 4.12 4.63 -28.34
CA TRP A 102 3.64 5.90 -28.92
C TRP A 102 2.14 5.93 -29.23
N ASN A 103 1.39 4.93 -28.81
CA ASN A 103 -0.06 4.96 -28.94
C ASN A 103 -0.65 6.01 -27.96
N PHE A 104 -1.58 6.83 -28.44
CA PHE A 104 -2.26 7.85 -27.62
C PHE A 104 -2.87 7.28 -26.34
N SER A 105 -3.45 6.08 -26.40
CA SER A 105 -4.00 5.39 -25.22
C SER A 105 -2.92 5.06 -24.18
N ASN A 106 -1.75 4.61 -24.62
CA ASN A 106 -0.63 4.28 -23.74
C ASN A 106 -0.05 5.54 -23.09
N ILE A 107 0.08 6.64 -23.85
CA ILE A 107 0.55 7.93 -23.33
C ILE A 107 -0.39 8.44 -22.23
N ILE A 108 -1.71 8.37 -22.45
CA ILE A 108 -2.69 8.73 -21.42
C ILE A 108 -2.56 7.83 -20.20
N GLY A 109 -2.39 6.51 -20.39
CA GLY A 109 -2.17 5.57 -19.30
C GLY A 109 -0.91 5.89 -18.47
N PHE A 110 0.21 6.21 -19.14
CA PHE A 110 1.45 6.60 -18.46
C PHE A 110 1.32 7.91 -17.71
N LEU A 111 0.65 8.92 -18.29
CA LEU A 111 0.37 10.18 -17.60
C LEU A 111 -0.53 9.96 -16.38
N TYR A 112 -1.56 9.13 -16.51
CA TYR A 112 -2.43 8.78 -15.40
C TYR A 112 -1.65 8.11 -14.26
N LEU A 113 -0.84 7.09 -14.56
CA LEU A 113 -0.02 6.39 -13.57
C LEU A 113 1.09 7.28 -12.96
N GLY A 114 1.67 8.19 -13.74
CA GLY A 114 2.67 9.12 -13.26
C GLY A 114 2.10 10.19 -12.32
N ILE A 115 0.92 10.73 -12.63
CA ILE A 115 0.35 11.85 -11.88
C ILE A 115 -0.40 11.35 -10.64
N PHE A 116 -1.30 10.38 -10.79
CA PHE A 116 -2.21 10.00 -9.71
C PHE A 116 -1.56 9.08 -8.66
N PRO A 117 -1.21 7.82 -8.95
CA PRO A 117 -0.63 6.95 -7.94
C PRO A 117 0.82 7.29 -7.61
N SER A 118 1.60 7.81 -8.57
CA SER A 118 3.03 8.06 -8.31
C SER A 118 3.29 9.43 -7.67
N LEU A 119 2.65 10.51 -8.13
CA LEU A 119 2.90 11.85 -7.55
C LEU A 119 1.92 12.16 -6.42
N ILE A 120 0.61 12.16 -6.69
CA ILE A 120 -0.40 12.60 -5.73
C ILE A 120 -0.51 11.63 -4.55
N ALA A 121 -0.61 10.32 -4.81
CA ALA A 121 -0.77 9.34 -3.73
C ALA A 121 0.49 9.23 -2.85
N LEU A 122 1.70 9.26 -3.42
CA LEU A 122 2.93 9.28 -2.62
C LEU A 122 3.10 10.58 -1.82
N LEU A 123 2.70 11.73 -2.35
CA LEU A 123 2.66 12.99 -1.57
C LEU A 123 1.79 12.80 -0.32
N PHE A 124 0.57 12.31 -0.49
CA PHE A 124 -0.35 12.10 0.63
C PHE A 124 0.12 11.00 1.57
N TYR A 125 0.70 9.92 1.06
CA TYR A 125 1.24 8.86 1.91
C TYR A 125 2.42 9.36 2.75
N ASN A 126 3.38 10.05 2.14
CA ASN A 126 4.51 10.61 2.87
C ASN A 126 4.06 11.64 3.91
N HIS A 127 3.08 12.47 3.55
CA HIS A 127 2.47 13.41 4.49
C HIS A 127 1.77 12.69 5.65
N ALA A 128 1.01 11.62 5.38
CA ALA A 128 0.36 10.81 6.39
C ALA A 128 1.38 10.11 7.31
N VAL A 129 2.47 9.57 6.75
CA VAL A 129 3.56 8.94 7.50
C VAL A 129 4.26 9.96 8.41
N ALA A 130 4.47 11.19 7.93
CA ALA A 130 5.05 12.28 8.72
C ALA A 130 4.19 12.66 9.93
N HIS A 131 2.86 12.75 9.76
CA HIS A 131 1.96 13.25 10.80
C HIS A 131 1.41 12.15 11.72
N LEU A 132 1.15 10.96 11.18
CA LEU A 132 0.48 9.87 11.88
C LEU A 132 1.45 8.77 12.32
N GLY A 133 2.65 8.73 11.74
CA GLY A 133 3.60 7.63 11.89
C GLY A 133 3.35 6.47 10.91
N ALA A 134 4.39 5.68 10.68
CA ALA A 134 4.39 4.61 9.68
C ALA A 134 3.35 3.52 9.98
N SER A 135 3.13 3.16 11.26
CA SER A 135 2.19 2.09 11.60
C SER A 135 0.75 2.50 11.32
N LYS A 136 0.35 3.72 11.73
CA LYS A 136 -1.01 4.23 11.49
C LYS A 136 -1.29 4.49 10.02
N ALA A 137 -0.34 5.10 9.30
CA ALA A 137 -0.48 5.35 7.87
C ALA A 137 -0.66 4.03 7.09
N SER A 138 0.10 2.99 7.44
CA SER A 138 0.04 1.70 6.75
C SER A 138 -1.29 0.95 6.96
N ILE A 139 -2.01 1.18 8.06
CA ILE A 139 -3.32 0.57 8.28
C ILE A 139 -4.36 1.05 7.25
N PHE A 140 -4.25 2.29 6.76
CA PHE A 140 -5.12 2.79 5.70
C PHE A 140 -4.87 2.09 4.36
N LEU A 141 -3.69 1.49 4.15
CA LEU A 141 -3.41 0.72 2.94
C LEU A 141 -4.27 -0.55 2.86
N ASN A 142 -4.79 -1.05 3.99
CA ASN A 142 -5.74 -2.16 3.98
C ASN A 142 -7.08 -1.79 3.30
N LEU A 143 -7.36 -0.51 3.09
CA LEU A 143 -8.52 -0.06 2.29
C LEU A 143 -8.28 -0.13 0.78
N LEU A 144 -7.04 -0.31 0.32
CA LEU A 144 -6.74 -0.40 -1.11
C LEU A 144 -7.59 -1.47 -1.80
N PRO A 145 -7.69 -2.72 -1.32
CA PRO A 145 -8.55 -3.74 -1.94
C PRO A 145 -10.02 -3.32 -2.05
N VAL A 146 -10.52 -2.54 -1.09
CA VAL A 146 -11.91 -2.05 -1.10
C VAL A 146 -12.12 -1.03 -2.22
N PHE A 147 -11.20 -0.08 -2.36
CA PHE A 147 -11.24 0.90 -3.44
C PHE A 147 -10.98 0.27 -4.81
N THR A 148 -10.04 -0.69 -4.89
CA THR A 148 -9.77 -1.45 -6.12
C THR A 148 -10.99 -2.25 -6.55
N MET A 149 -11.67 -2.93 -5.63
CA MET A 149 -12.92 -3.65 -5.88
C MET A 149 -14.03 -2.71 -6.36
N ALA A 150 -14.25 -1.60 -5.66
CA ALA A 150 -15.24 -0.61 -6.07
C ALA A 150 -14.93 -0.05 -7.46
N GLY A 151 -13.64 0.16 -7.76
CA GLY A 151 -13.22 0.61 -9.07
C GLY A 151 -13.41 -0.45 -10.16
N ALA A 152 -13.13 -1.72 -9.89
CA ALA A 152 -13.38 -2.81 -10.82
C ALA A 152 -14.87 -2.88 -11.21
N TYR A 153 -15.78 -2.74 -10.24
CA TYR A 153 -17.21 -2.70 -10.52
C TYR A 153 -17.62 -1.48 -11.37
N ILE A 154 -17.15 -0.28 -11.02
CA ILE A 154 -17.58 0.96 -11.69
C ILE A 154 -17.00 1.08 -13.11
N TRP A 155 -15.71 0.78 -13.29
CA TRP A 155 -15.00 1.03 -14.54
C TRP A 155 -14.86 -0.21 -15.42
N LEU A 156 -14.69 -1.40 -14.84
CA LEU A 156 -14.53 -2.65 -15.60
C LEU A 156 -15.86 -3.41 -15.75
N GLY A 157 -16.87 -3.11 -14.93
CA GLY A 157 -18.15 -3.80 -14.93
C GLY A 157 -18.11 -5.18 -14.25
N ASP A 158 -17.07 -5.45 -13.44
CA ASP A 158 -16.93 -6.71 -12.72
C ASP A 158 -18.02 -6.87 -11.65
N GLU A 159 -18.61 -8.05 -11.52
CA GLU A 159 -19.60 -8.31 -10.46
C GLU A 159 -18.94 -8.39 -9.07
N ILE A 160 -19.51 -7.66 -8.10
CA ILE A 160 -19.05 -7.72 -6.70
C ILE A 160 -19.73 -8.90 -6.01
N SER A 161 -18.92 -9.81 -5.44
CA SER A 161 -19.46 -10.92 -4.66
C SER A 161 -19.90 -10.51 -3.26
N MET A 162 -20.79 -11.31 -2.65
CA MET A 162 -21.18 -11.09 -1.25
C MET A 162 -19.98 -11.16 -0.29
N VAL A 163 -19.00 -12.01 -0.59
CA VAL A 163 -17.79 -12.15 0.24
C VAL A 163 -16.94 -10.89 0.18
N GLN A 164 -16.83 -10.28 -1.00
CA GLN A 164 -16.15 -9.01 -1.21
C GLN A 164 -16.81 -7.87 -0.42
N ILE A 165 -18.15 -7.81 -0.37
CA ILE A 165 -18.89 -6.84 0.44
C ILE A 165 -18.63 -7.02 1.94
N ILE A 166 -18.69 -8.25 2.44
CA ILE A 166 -18.43 -8.57 3.85
C ILE A 166 -16.97 -8.27 4.20
N GLY A 167 -16.04 -8.62 3.31
CA GLY A 167 -14.61 -8.32 3.44
C GLY A 167 -14.38 -6.81 3.53
N ALA A 168 -14.98 -6.02 2.64
CA ALA A 168 -14.90 -4.56 2.65
C ALA A 168 -15.43 -3.95 3.96
N GLY A 169 -16.59 -4.42 4.44
CA GLY A 169 -17.12 -3.99 5.74
C GLY A 169 -16.16 -4.31 6.90
N THR A 170 -15.53 -5.48 6.86
CA THR A 170 -14.56 -5.92 7.88
C THR A 170 -13.29 -5.05 7.87
N VAL A 171 -12.78 -4.70 6.69
CA VAL A 171 -11.67 -3.76 6.55
C VAL A 171 -12.00 -2.41 7.18
N ILE A 172 -13.15 -1.83 6.81
CA ILE A 172 -13.57 -0.52 7.28
C ILE A 172 -13.69 -0.52 8.81
N LEU A 173 -14.34 -1.56 9.38
CA LEU A 173 -14.43 -1.71 10.83
C LEU A 173 -13.05 -1.82 11.49
N GLY A 174 -12.14 -2.63 10.94
CA GLY A 174 -10.78 -2.77 11.47
C GLY A 174 -10.00 -1.45 11.47
N VAL A 175 -10.09 -0.68 10.38
CA VAL A 175 -9.45 0.65 10.28
C VAL A 175 -10.05 1.62 11.29
N VAL A 176 -11.39 1.68 11.40
CA VAL A 176 -12.07 2.56 12.36
C VAL A 176 -11.70 2.21 13.80
N PHE A 177 -11.67 0.92 14.17
CA PHE A 177 -11.28 0.50 15.51
C PHE A 177 -9.83 0.86 15.85
N THR A 178 -8.94 0.80 14.87
CA THR A 178 -7.51 1.09 15.08
C THR A 178 -7.23 2.58 15.18
N THR A 179 -7.98 3.41 14.42
CA THR A 179 -7.76 4.86 14.34
C THR A 179 -8.49 5.65 15.42
N ARG A 180 -9.47 5.04 16.12
CA ARG A 180 -10.17 5.71 17.24
C ARG A 180 -9.18 6.15 18.33
N PRO A 181 -9.24 7.42 18.78
CA PRO A 181 -8.39 7.90 19.87
C PRO A 181 -8.76 7.15 21.16
N GLN A 182 -7.90 6.25 21.60
CA GLN A 182 -8.09 5.61 22.90
C GLN A 182 -7.73 6.61 24.00
N LYS A 183 -8.71 6.95 24.84
CA LYS A 183 -8.45 7.49 26.17
C LYS A 183 -7.57 6.48 26.90
N VAL A 184 -6.29 6.81 27.05
CA VAL A 184 -5.40 6.09 27.96
C VAL A 184 -6.09 6.12 29.32
N LYS A 185 -6.51 4.95 29.84
CA LYS A 185 -6.91 4.85 31.24
C LYS A 185 -5.65 5.16 32.06
N GLU A 186 -5.53 6.41 32.49
CA GLU A 186 -4.62 6.82 33.54
C GLU A 186 -4.90 5.88 34.73
N LYS A 187 -3.95 4.98 34.99
CA LYS A 187 -3.88 4.30 36.28
C LYS A 187 -3.50 5.38 37.28
N ILE A 188 -4.49 6.06 37.85
CA ILE A 188 -4.35 6.73 39.13
C ILE A 188 -4.18 5.59 40.15
N GLY A 189 -2.93 5.30 40.48
CA GLY A 189 -2.54 4.45 41.59
C GLY A 189 -2.05 5.35 42.71
N VAL A 190 -2.84 5.37 43.78
CA VAL A 190 -2.64 6.03 45.09
C VAL A 190 -1.26 5.77 45.66
#